data_AF-A0A939Z3X5-F1
#
_entry.id   AF-A0A939Z3X5-F1
#
_cell.length_a   1.000
_cell.length_b   1.000
_cell.length_c   1.000
_cell.angle_alpha   90.00
_cell.angle_beta   90.00
_cell.angle_gamma   90.00
#
_symmetry.space_group_name_H-M   'P 1'
#
loop_
_entity.id
_entity.type
_entity.pdbx_description
1 polymer ?
#
loop_
_entity_poly.entity_id
_entity_poly.type
_entity_poly.pdbx_seq_one_letter_code
_entity_poly.pdbx_strand_id
1 'polypeptide(L)'
;MSEYGLRKYPMRKFEHEVKEKEIVAAILDAAPFIVISATDEDGLPYSVPVCYGAVCDEEDVKIYIHSAREGRKIDLWRKEPVVTCVAAYLYNNVDPDFYYRGVFHDYRSVMLRGKLTQVTKGHGHGTAVQAMLRHYGRGPTHFSVPHYSWMDVFVVTCPWEDVSCKAEGPMADLKYVKFPEKGDAPVTDPNEYEWFFCRKFFEKPPVAKAAGAAEVLPSISAPAKVEASKLIVETSWSDTDAHADVDAYPLLLKEDGRLERRYDMVFYNQPETFRTEGAKFLEDDIANTLGLEKYSLDLDVLGEQYESVALVAGVYDADRAGKDLSAVSGLRVTLRDADTGTALLSYETGVVPPGRQAMQTARLVKAADGWYLLPEEKTFAHWLIPDIFAQYGLEHWRE
;
A
#
# COMPACT_ATOMS: atom_id res chain seq x y z
N MET A 1 -18.40 -2.89 -5.47
CA MET A 1 -17.49 -1.78 -5.17
C MET A 1 -16.48 -2.35 -4.19
N SER A 2 -15.20 -2.50 -4.57
CA SER A 2 -14.23 -3.13 -3.68
C SER A 2 -13.93 -2.17 -2.52
N GLU A 3 -13.99 -2.70 -1.31
CA GLU A 3 -13.72 -2.03 -0.03
C GLU A 3 -12.25 -1.55 0.10
N TYR A 4 -11.45 -1.71 -0.96
CA TYR A 4 -10.00 -1.48 -1.00
C TYR A 4 -9.55 -0.47 -2.06
N GLY A 5 -10.49 0.17 -2.77
CA GLY A 5 -10.21 1.21 -3.76
C GLY A 5 -10.19 2.62 -3.19
N LEU A 6 -9.53 2.85 -2.05
CA LEU A 6 -9.62 4.11 -1.28
C LEU A 6 -9.10 5.36 -2.01
N ARG A 7 -8.53 5.27 -3.23
CA ARG A 7 -7.96 6.42 -3.95
C ARG A 7 -8.14 6.32 -5.45
N LYS A 8 -8.47 7.46 -6.06
CA LYS A 8 -8.55 7.64 -7.52
C LYS A 8 -7.19 7.52 -8.20
N TYR A 9 -6.13 7.93 -7.50
CA TYR A 9 -4.76 7.85 -8.00
C TYR A 9 -3.87 7.07 -7.01
N PRO A 10 -3.26 5.99 -7.47
CA PRO A 10 -2.38 5.14 -6.66
C PRO A 10 -0.99 5.74 -6.46
N MET A 11 -0.28 5.30 -5.42
CA MET A 11 1.14 5.61 -5.24
C MET A 11 2.02 4.48 -5.77
N ARG A 12 3.06 4.83 -6.55
CA ARG A 12 4.00 3.85 -7.12
C ARG A 12 4.85 3.13 -6.06
N LYS A 13 5.32 3.88 -5.05
CA LYS A 13 6.04 3.32 -3.89
C LYS A 13 5.05 3.15 -2.75
N PHE A 14 4.39 2.00 -2.72
CA PHE A 14 3.35 1.71 -1.72
C PHE A 14 3.93 1.74 -0.29
N GLU A 15 5.23 1.43 -0.12
CA GLU A 15 5.97 1.54 1.14
C GLU A 15 6.04 2.94 1.75
N HIS A 16 5.87 3.97 0.92
CA HIS A 16 5.89 5.37 1.36
C HIS A 16 4.46 5.92 1.53
N GLU A 17 3.45 5.13 1.18
CA GLU A 17 2.06 5.50 1.32
C GLU A 17 1.58 5.32 2.75
N VAL A 18 0.93 6.37 3.27
CA VAL A 18 0.21 6.34 4.54
C VAL A 18 -1.27 6.19 4.25
N LYS A 19 -1.88 5.13 4.79
CA LYS A 19 -3.29 4.76 4.55
C LYS A 19 -4.17 4.99 5.78
N GLU A 20 -3.57 4.92 6.96
CA GLU A 20 -4.22 5.05 8.26
C GLU A 20 -4.71 6.50 8.46
N LYS A 21 -6.04 6.69 8.51
CA LYS A 21 -6.68 8.03 8.54
C LYS A 21 -6.19 8.87 9.72
N GLU A 22 -5.93 8.24 10.86
CA GLU A 22 -5.43 8.87 12.08
C GLU A 22 -4.03 9.45 11.88
N ILE A 23 -3.17 8.73 11.15
CA ILE A 23 -1.81 9.20 10.81
C ILE A 23 -1.89 10.35 9.80
N VAL A 24 -2.76 10.24 8.79
CA VAL A 24 -3.01 11.35 7.84
C VAL A 24 -3.48 12.61 8.56
N ALA A 25 -4.44 12.48 9.48
CA ALA A 25 -4.94 13.59 10.30
C ALA A 25 -3.83 14.21 11.17
N ALA A 26 -2.99 13.38 11.79
CA ALA A 26 -1.87 13.88 12.59
C ALA A 26 -0.79 14.59 11.74
N ILE A 27 -0.56 14.16 10.50
CA ILE A 27 0.35 14.83 9.56
C ILE A 27 -0.23 16.19 9.13
N LEU A 28 -1.54 16.28 8.90
CA LEU A 28 -2.21 17.56 8.67
C LEU A 28 -1.99 18.48 9.89
N ASP A 29 -2.35 18.03 11.09
CA ASP A 29 -2.19 18.82 12.33
C ASP A 29 -0.75 19.30 12.57
N ALA A 30 0.26 18.54 12.15
CA ALA A 30 1.66 18.90 12.29
C ALA A 30 2.19 19.85 11.21
N ALA A 31 1.56 19.93 10.02
CA ALA A 31 2.03 20.77 8.94
C ALA A 31 1.78 22.27 9.24
N PRO A 32 2.79 23.15 9.08
CA PRO A 32 2.72 24.54 9.55
C PRO A 32 1.77 25.43 8.74
N PHE A 33 1.62 25.13 7.45
CA PHE A 33 0.72 25.82 6.53
C PHE A 33 0.28 24.85 5.44
N ILE A 34 -0.71 25.25 4.64
CA ILE A 34 -1.14 24.52 3.46
C ILE A 34 -1.01 25.41 2.23
N VAL A 35 -0.64 24.83 1.09
CA VAL A 35 -0.65 25.52 -0.20
C VAL A 35 -1.92 25.12 -0.94
N ILE A 36 -2.79 26.08 -1.24
CA ILE A 36 -3.99 25.88 -2.05
C ILE A 36 -3.73 26.37 -3.47
N SER A 37 -4.08 25.55 -4.46
CA SER A 37 -3.87 25.81 -5.88
C SER A 37 -5.20 25.78 -6.62
N ALA A 38 -5.44 26.81 -7.43
CA ALA A 38 -6.55 26.89 -8.39
C ALA A 38 -5.99 26.96 -9.81
N THR A 39 -6.83 26.71 -10.81
CA THR A 39 -6.46 26.93 -12.21
C THR A 39 -6.76 28.37 -12.59
N ASP A 40 -5.79 29.08 -13.16
CA ASP A 40 -5.98 30.44 -13.63
C ASP A 40 -6.61 30.50 -15.03
N GLU A 41 -6.82 31.71 -15.54
CA GLU A 41 -7.47 31.97 -16.82
C GLU A 41 -6.75 31.38 -18.03
N ASP A 42 -5.43 31.19 -17.92
CA ASP A 42 -4.57 30.62 -18.97
C ASP A 42 -4.40 29.09 -18.81
N GLY A 43 -5.05 28.49 -17.80
CA GLY A 43 -4.92 27.07 -17.48
C GLY A 43 -3.69 26.73 -16.63
N LEU A 44 -3.00 27.73 -16.06
CA LEU A 44 -1.81 27.53 -15.22
C LEU A 44 -2.19 27.44 -13.74
N PRO A 45 -1.40 26.72 -12.92
CA PRO A 45 -1.67 26.64 -11.48
C PRO A 45 -1.34 27.98 -10.80
N TYR A 46 -2.32 28.53 -10.08
CA TYR A 46 -2.14 29.65 -9.15
C TYR A 46 -2.18 29.14 -7.71
N SER A 47 -1.00 29.06 -7.09
CA SER A 47 -0.79 28.46 -5.77
C SER A 47 -0.48 29.52 -4.71
N VAL A 48 -1.15 29.44 -3.56
CA VAL A 48 -0.94 30.37 -2.44
C VAL A 48 -0.83 29.62 -1.10
N PRO A 49 0.20 29.91 -0.28
CA PRO A 49 0.28 29.40 1.08
C PRO A 49 -0.73 30.15 1.97
N VAL A 50 -1.45 29.40 2.80
CA VAL A 50 -2.44 29.95 3.75
C VAL A 50 -2.37 29.25 5.09
N CYS A 51 -2.75 29.97 6.15
CA CYS A 51 -3.03 29.36 7.43
C CYS A 51 -4.36 28.59 7.35
N TYR A 52 -4.43 27.45 8.03
CA TYR A 52 -5.58 26.57 7.95
C TYR A 52 -5.89 25.87 9.27
N GLY A 53 -7.00 25.13 9.28
CA GLY A 53 -7.25 24.06 10.24
C GLY A 53 -7.94 22.90 9.54
N ALA A 54 -7.57 21.67 9.90
CA ALA A 54 -8.15 20.46 9.34
C ALA A 54 -9.17 19.84 10.29
N VAL A 55 -10.20 19.22 9.74
CA VAL A 55 -11.08 18.27 10.42
C VAL A 55 -11.22 17.06 9.52
N CYS A 56 -10.87 15.89 10.04
CA CYS A 56 -11.03 14.62 9.34
C CYS A 56 -12.18 13.86 10.01
N ASP A 57 -13.16 13.42 9.22
CA ASP A 57 -14.20 12.50 9.67
C ASP A 57 -14.18 11.21 8.82
N GLU A 58 -15.16 10.34 9.01
CA GLU A 58 -15.21 9.06 8.30
C GLU A 58 -15.39 9.23 6.78
N GLU A 59 -16.10 10.28 6.35
CA GLU A 59 -16.49 10.52 4.96
C GLU A 59 -15.46 11.35 4.21
N ASP A 60 -14.96 12.43 4.82
CA ASP A 60 -14.12 13.41 4.13
C ASP A 60 -13.09 14.10 5.05
N VAL A 61 -12.21 14.87 4.40
CA VAL A 61 -11.29 15.81 5.03
C VAL A 61 -11.72 17.24 4.69
N LYS A 62 -11.97 18.05 5.72
CA LYS A 62 -12.34 19.45 5.62
C LYS A 62 -11.16 20.35 5.97
N ILE A 63 -10.74 21.18 5.02
CA ILE A 63 -9.71 22.20 5.22
C ILE A 63 -10.37 23.57 5.34
N TYR A 64 -10.30 24.17 6.52
CA TYR A 64 -10.83 25.50 6.79
C TYR A 64 -9.75 26.56 6.65
N ILE A 65 -10.05 27.62 5.89
CA ILE A 65 -9.16 28.75 5.67
C ILE A 65 -9.92 30.07 5.81
N HIS A 66 -9.20 31.14 6.13
CA HIS A 66 -9.74 32.49 6.07
C HIS A 66 -9.07 33.27 4.95
N SER A 67 -9.79 34.24 4.37
CA SER A 67 -9.25 35.15 3.37
C SER A 67 -9.95 36.50 3.41
N ALA A 68 -9.26 37.52 2.90
CA ALA A 68 -9.91 38.74 2.42
C ALA A 68 -11.00 38.42 1.38
N ARG A 69 -11.97 39.34 1.23
CA ARG A 69 -13.16 39.19 0.37
C ARG A 69 -12.91 39.41 -1.13
N GLU A 70 -11.74 39.91 -1.46
CA GLU A 70 -11.33 40.30 -2.81
C GLU A 70 -9.88 39.90 -3.09
N GLY A 71 -9.52 39.93 -4.37
CA GLY A 71 -8.19 39.61 -4.88
C GLY A 71 -8.20 38.34 -5.74
N ARG A 72 -7.12 38.18 -6.52
CA ARG A 72 -7.00 37.17 -7.58
C ARG A 72 -7.46 35.77 -7.16
N LYS A 73 -7.03 35.28 -5.98
CA LYS A 73 -7.44 33.95 -5.50
C LYS A 73 -8.95 33.80 -5.31
N ILE A 74 -9.63 34.85 -4.85
CA ILE A 74 -11.07 34.83 -4.61
C ILE A 74 -11.82 34.82 -5.95
N ASP A 75 -11.32 35.58 -6.93
CA ASP A 75 -11.91 35.61 -8.27
C ASP A 75 -11.79 34.24 -8.95
N LEU A 76 -10.63 33.58 -8.80
CA LEU A 76 -10.43 32.21 -9.28
C LEU A 76 -11.32 31.19 -8.57
N TRP A 77 -11.40 31.23 -7.24
CA TRP A 77 -12.25 30.31 -6.45
C TRP A 77 -13.75 30.45 -6.77
N ARG A 78 -14.21 31.65 -7.11
CA ARG A 78 -15.60 31.89 -7.53
C ARG A 78 -15.89 31.30 -8.91
N LYS A 79 -14.90 31.29 -9.80
CA LYS A 79 -15.02 30.80 -11.18
C LYS A 79 -14.90 29.27 -11.25
N GLU A 80 -13.88 28.72 -10.60
CA GLU A 80 -13.59 27.29 -10.57
C GLU A 80 -13.31 26.86 -9.11
N PRO A 81 -14.29 26.28 -8.41
CA PRO A 81 -14.17 25.98 -6.99
C PRO A 81 -13.42 24.67 -6.71
N VAL A 82 -13.05 23.89 -7.72
CA VAL A 82 -12.25 22.68 -7.52
C VAL A 82 -10.77 23.07 -7.40
N VAL A 83 -10.19 22.79 -6.24
CA VAL A 83 -8.82 23.17 -5.87
C VAL A 83 -8.02 21.95 -5.46
N THR A 84 -6.70 22.07 -5.52
CA THR A 84 -5.77 21.12 -4.91
C THR A 84 -5.03 21.77 -3.75
N CYS A 85 -4.78 21.00 -2.70
CA CYS A 85 -4.11 21.45 -1.49
C CYS A 85 -2.90 20.56 -1.20
N VAL A 86 -1.83 21.16 -0.71
CA VAL A 86 -0.62 20.46 -0.27
C VAL A 86 -0.25 20.92 1.13
N ALA A 87 -0.29 20.00 2.08
CA ALA A 87 0.28 20.18 3.41
C ALA A 87 1.56 19.35 3.48
N ALA A 88 2.69 19.96 3.85
CA ALA A 88 3.95 19.25 3.93
C ALA A 88 4.88 19.88 4.96
N TYR A 89 5.77 19.06 5.52
CA TYR A 89 6.86 19.50 6.39
C TYR A 89 8.02 18.53 6.30
N LEU A 90 9.21 19.07 6.56
CA LEU A 90 10.49 18.41 6.34
C LEU A 90 11.29 18.44 7.63
N TYR A 91 11.82 17.28 8.01
CA TYR A 91 12.98 17.18 8.87
C TYR A 91 14.21 17.36 8.01
N ASN A 92 15.01 18.35 8.35
CA ASN A 92 16.27 18.60 7.71
C ASN A 92 17.34 18.61 8.80
N ASN A 93 18.08 17.52 8.92
CA ASN A 93 19.25 17.48 9.77
C ASN A 93 20.52 17.37 8.94
N VAL A 94 21.32 18.42 9.00
CA VAL A 94 22.63 18.52 8.36
C VAL A 94 23.74 17.98 9.24
N ASP A 95 23.42 17.56 10.46
CA ASP A 95 24.39 17.02 11.42
C ASP A 95 24.68 15.53 11.11
N PRO A 96 25.92 15.19 10.70
CA PRO A 96 26.33 13.82 10.37
C PRO A 96 26.27 12.85 11.55
N ASP A 97 26.18 13.35 12.79
CA ASP A 97 26.14 12.52 14.00
C ASP A 97 24.70 12.24 14.48
N PHE A 98 23.69 12.84 13.83
CA PHE A 98 22.28 12.72 14.23
C PHE A 98 21.39 12.33 13.04
N TYR A 99 21.24 11.03 12.82
CA TYR A 99 20.31 10.49 11.84
C TYR A 99 18.92 10.34 12.45
N TYR A 100 17.88 10.69 11.68
CA TYR A 100 16.52 10.26 11.98
C TYR A 100 16.17 9.09 11.06
N ARG A 101 15.91 7.91 11.64
CA ARG A 101 15.55 6.68 10.89
C ARG A 101 16.51 6.34 9.74
N GLY A 102 17.80 6.61 9.94
CA GLY A 102 18.85 6.33 8.97
C GLY A 102 18.90 7.27 7.76
N VAL A 103 18.25 8.44 7.82
CA VAL A 103 18.27 9.46 6.77
C VAL A 103 18.54 10.86 7.32
N PHE A 104 19.09 11.74 6.48
CA PHE A 104 19.33 13.17 6.77
C PHE A 104 18.09 14.04 6.57
N HIS A 105 17.27 13.66 5.60
CA HIS A 105 16.06 14.35 5.21
C HIS A 105 14.91 13.38 5.26
N ASP A 106 13.83 13.77 5.92
CA ASP A 106 12.59 13.01 5.96
C ASP A 106 11.44 13.99 5.81
N TYR A 107 10.57 13.80 4.83
CA TYR A 107 9.38 14.62 4.65
C TYR A 107 8.11 13.83 4.91
N ARG A 108 7.07 14.56 5.30
CA ARG A 108 5.70 14.07 5.34
C ARG A 108 4.82 15.04 4.56
N SER A 109 3.88 14.50 3.79
CA SER A 109 3.00 15.32 2.96
C SER A 109 1.62 14.71 2.79
N VAL A 110 0.61 15.56 2.70
CA VAL A 110 -0.76 15.23 2.33
C VAL A 110 -1.15 16.08 1.13
N MET A 111 -1.53 15.41 0.04
CA MET A 111 -2.12 16.04 -1.13
C MET A 111 -3.63 15.83 -1.08
N LEU A 112 -4.40 16.88 -1.27
CA LEU A 112 -5.86 16.82 -1.27
C LEU A 112 -6.41 17.47 -2.54
N ARG A 113 -7.51 16.94 -3.04
CA ARG A 113 -8.32 17.58 -4.07
C ARG A 113 -9.75 17.67 -3.58
N GLY A 114 -10.37 18.83 -3.74
CA GLY A 114 -11.68 19.05 -3.17
C GLY A 114 -12.40 20.27 -3.70
N LYS A 115 -13.67 20.39 -3.29
CA LYS A 115 -14.52 21.52 -3.65
C LYS A 115 -14.45 22.58 -2.56
N LEU A 116 -14.06 23.78 -2.95
CA LEU A 116 -14.05 24.96 -2.11
C LEU A 116 -15.43 25.62 -2.07
N THR A 117 -15.92 25.92 -0.87
CA THR A 117 -17.16 26.66 -0.65
C THR A 117 -16.98 27.71 0.44
N GLN A 118 -17.72 28.82 0.33
CA GLN A 118 -17.74 29.85 1.37
C GLN A 118 -18.60 29.38 2.55
N VAL A 119 -18.09 29.51 3.77
CA VAL A 119 -18.82 29.21 5.00
C VAL A 119 -19.71 30.40 5.36
N THR A 120 -21.02 30.18 5.34
CA THR A 120 -22.00 31.21 5.70
C THR A 120 -22.02 31.50 7.19
N LYS A 121 -22.21 32.76 7.59
CA LYS A 121 -22.35 33.15 9.00
C LYS A 121 -23.60 32.49 9.60
N GLY A 122 -23.45 31.80 10.74
CA GLY A 122 -24.52 31.06 11.43
C GLY A 122 -24.19 29.58 11.58
N HIS A 123 -24.27 28.82 10.48
CA HIS A 123 -23.98 27.38 10.47
C HIS A 123 -22.51 27.11 10.07
N GLY A 124 -21.76 26.41 10.91
CA GLY A 124 -20.39 25.94 10.61
C GLY A 124 -19.26 26.97 10.78
N HIS A 125 -19.56 28.27 10.82
CA HIS A 125 -18.53 29.32 11.00
C HIS A 125 -17.74 29.16 12.31
N GLY A 126 -18.41 28.84 13.42
CA GLY A 126 -17.74 28.58 14.70
C GLY A 126 -16.76 27.41 14.62
N THR A 127 -17.19 26.28 14.04
CA THR A 127 -16.35 25.10 13.82
C THR A 127 -15.11 25.43 13.01
N ALA A 128 -15.27 26.17 11.90
CA ALA A 128 -14.17 26.55 11.03
C ALA A 128 -13.11 27.40 11.74
N VAL A 129 -13.55 28.40 12.51
CA VAL A 129 -12.66 29.24 13.31
C VAL A 129 -11.94 28.42 14.38
N GLN A 130 -12.66 27.53 15.07
CA GLN A 130 -12.08 26.69 16.10
C GLN A 130 -11.04 25.71 15.55
N ALA A 131 -11.29 25.13 14.36
CA ALA A 131 -10.32 24.29 13.68
C ALA A 131 -9.01 25.05 13.41
N MET A 132 -9.10 26.25 12.83
CA MET A 132 -7.91 27.09 12.57
C MET A 132 -7.19 27.49 13.86
N LEU A 133 -7.91 27.87 14.93
CA LEU A 133 -7.30 28.22 16.20
C LEU A 133 -6.57 27.02 16.82
N ARG A 134 -7.24 25.87 16.87
CA ARG A 134 -6.69 24.63 17.42
C ARG A 134 -5.42 24.21 16.70
N HIS A 135 -5.39 24.32 15.36
CA HIS A 135 -4.22 23.99 14.52
C HIS A 135 -2.96 24.71 15.00
N TYR A 136 -3.09 25.98 15.36
CA TYR A 136 -1.97 26.81 15.83
C TYR A 136 -1.85 26.86 17.36
N GLY A 137 -2.38 25.85 18.07
CA GLY A 137 -2.28 25.75 19.52
C GLY A 137 -3.03 26.83 20.29
N ARG A 138 -4.01 27.50 19.67
CA ARG A 138 -4.79 28.56 20.30
C ARG A 138 -6.09 28.00 20.88
N GLY A 139 -6.40 28.39 22.11
CA GLY A 139 -7.66 28.05 22.76
C GLY A 139 -8.87 28.75 22.13
N PRO A 140 -10.09 28.28 22.43
CA PRO A 140 -11.32 28.77 21.80
C PRO A 140 -11.65 30.24 22.10
N THR A 141 -11.08 30.78 23.18
CA THR A 141 -11.24 32.16 23.63
C THR A 141 -10.16 33.10 23.08
N HIS A 142 -9.11 32.57 22.46
CA HIS A 142 -8.02 33.37 21.88
C HIS A 142 -8.41 33.94 20.51
N PHE A 143 -9.64 34.44 20.37
CA PHE A 143 -10.18 34.99 19.14
C PHE A 143 -10.21 36.52 19.17
N SER A 144 -9.63 37.16 18.15
CA SER A 144 -9.70 38.61 17.97
C SER A 144 -10.88 38.93 17.03
N VAL A 145 -12.04 39.26 17.61
CA VAL A 145 -13.27 39.57 16.86
C VAL A 145 -13.09 40.70 15.83
N PRO A 146 -12.34 41.79 16.10
CA PRO A 146 -12.19 42.86 15.11
C PRO A 146 -11.46 42.39 13.83
N HIS A 147 -10.41 41.57 13.96
CA HIS A 147 -9.58 41.17 12.82
C HIS A 147 -10.32 40.23 11.85
N TYR A 148 -11.20 39.35 12.36
CA TYR A 148 -11.92 38.39 11.51
C TYR A 148 -13.25 38.92 10.97
N SER A 149 -13.74 40.07 11.44
CA SER A 149 -15.05 40.62 11.03
C SER A 149 -15.11 41.00 9.54
N TRP A 150 -13.96 41.32 8.93
CA TRP A 150 -13.83 41.66 7.51
C TRP A 150 -13.33 40.50 6.64
N MET A 151 -13.04 39.34 7.23
CA MET A 151 -12.58 38.17 6.50
C MET A 151 -13.73 37.22 6.23
N ASP A 152 -13.65 36.51 5.12
CA ASP A 152 -14.53 35.40 4.79
C ASP A 152 -13.81 34.09 5.11
N VAL A 153 -14.60 33.09 5.51
CA VAL A 153 -14.12 31.75 5.82
C VAL A 153 -14.56 30.82 4.70
N PHE A 154 -13.66 29.94 4.29
CA PHE A 154 -13.89 28.95 3.26
C PHE A 154 -13.58 27.56 3.80
N VAL A 155 -14.23 26.55 3.23
CA VAL A 155 -13.96 25.15 3.48
C VAL A 155 -13.70 24.45 2.16
N VAL A 156 -12.62 23.67 2.09
CA VAL A 156 -12.38 22.71 1.03
C VAL A 156 -12.77 21.35 1.54
N THR A 157 -13.81 20.76 0.95
CA THR A 157 -14.25 19.39 1.26
C THR A 157 -13.60 18.43 0.30
N CYS A 158 -12.78 17.52 0.83
CA CYS A 158 -11.98 16.56 0.07
C CYS A 158 -12.42 15.14 0.45
N PRO A 159 -13.07 14.37 -0.44
CA PRO A 159 -13.39 12.99 -0.14
C PRO A 159 -12.10 12.17 0.00
N TRP A 160 -12.10 11.13 0.85
CA TRP A 160 -10.89 10.32 1.10
C TRP A 160 -10.28 9.73 -0.19
N GLU A 161 -11.09 9.48 -1.23
CA GLU A 161 -10.62 9.03 -2.55
C GLU A 161 -9.73 10.02 -3.30
N ASP A 162 -9.80 11.30 -2.96
CA ASP A 162 -9.01 12.40 -3.51
C ASP A 162 -7.95 12.91 -2.52
N VAL A 163 -7.70 12.17 -1.41
CA VAL A 163 -6.65 12.47 -0.43
C VAL A 163 -5.54 11.44 -0.54
N SER A 164 -4.30 11.88 -0.78
CA SER A 164 -3.11 11.03 -0.75
C SER A 164 -2.11 11.49 0.30
N CYS A 165 -1.45 10.56 0.97
CA CYS A 165 -0.46 10.86 2.01
C CYS A 165 0.83 10.08 1.78
N LYS A 166 1.96 10.77 1.92
CA LYS A 166 3.30 10.23 1.68
C LYS A 166 4.28 10.62 2.78
N ALA A 167 5.04 9.64 3.25
CA ALA A 167 6.22 9.82 4.09
C ALA A 167 7.49 9.39 3.35
N GLU A 168 8.66 9.83 3.80
CA GLU A 168 9.93 9.43 3.17
C GLU A 168 10.29 7.96 3.39
N GLY A 169 9.82 7.37 4.48
CA GLY A 169 9.92 5.93 4.72
C GLY A 169 8.60 5.34 5.23
N PRO A 170 8.53 4.01 5.33
CA PRO A 170 7.46 3.27 6.01
C PRO A 170 6.94 3.96 7.27
N MET A 171 5.62 4.17 7.36
CA MET A 171 4.99 4.78 8.52
C MET A 171 3.70 4.06 8.88
N ALA A 172 3.67 3.49 10.09
CA ALA A 172 2.55 2.73 10.61
C ALA A 172 2.15 3.12 12.05
N ASP A 173 2.87 4.08 12.67
CA ASP A 173 2.68 4.46 14.07
C ASP A 173 2.70 5.99 14.20
N LEU A 174 1.72 6.52 14.94
CA LEU A 174 1.55 7.94 15.23
C LEU A 174 2.79 8.58 15.88
N LYS A 175 3.59 7.81 16.64
CA LYS A 175 4.81 8.33 17.28
C LYS A 175 5.82 8.88 16.27
N TYR A 176 5.78 8.37 15.03
CA TYR A 176 6.67 8.81 13.95
C TYR A 176 6.11 9.99 13.15
N VAL A 177 4.97 10.58 13.53
CA VAL A 177 4.40 11.73 12.81
C VAL A 177 5.06 13.04 13.20
N LYS A 178 5.50 13.20 14.46
CA LYS A 178 6.26 14.37 14.88
C LYS A 178 7.74 14.05 14.76
N PHE A 179 8.50 14.97 14.16
CA PHE A 179 9.95 14.84 14.18
C PHE A 179 10.50 15.12 15.59
N PRO A 180 11.57 14.43 16.01
CA PRO A 180 12.22 14.71 17.27
C PRO A 180 12.85 16.12 17.24
N GLU A 181 12.96 16.74 18.41
CA GLU A 181 13.73 17.95 18.57
C GLU A 181 15.23 17.67 18.41
N LYS A 182 16.01 18.70 18.04
CA LYS A 182 17.45 18.56 17.84
C LYS A 182 18.12 18.17 19.17
N GLY A 183 18.80 17.02 19.18
CA GLY A 183 19.47 16.47 20.38
C GLY A 183 18.69 15.36 21.09
N ASP A 184 17.39 15.22 20.79
CA ASP A 184 16.52 14.15 21.32
C ASP A 184 16.27 13.03 20.30
N ALA A 185 16.92 13.10 19.12
CA ALA A 185 16.81 12.07 18.10
C ALA A 185 17.28 10.73 18.71
N PRO A 186 16.37 9.78 18.97
CA PRO A 186 16.79 8.50 19.49
C PRO A 186 17.69 7.83 18.45
N VAL A 187 18.49 6.85 18.89
CA VAL A 187 18.89 5.76 18.00
C VAL A 187 17.57 5.09 17.58
N THR A 188 16.95 5.59 16.51
CA THR A 188 15.64 5.11 16.05
C THR A 188 15.81 3.76 15.39
N ASP A 189 14.79 2.91 15.55
CA ASP A 189 14.60 1.73 14.73
C ASP A 189 14.75 2.12 13.24
N PRO A 190 15.61 1.46 12.45
CA PRO A 190 15.62 1.65 11.01
C PRO A 190 14.21 1.48 10.43
N ASN A 191 13.98 2.04 9.25
CA ASN A 191 12.74 1.74 8.52
C ASN A 191 12.58 0.21 8.38
N GLU A 192 11.56 -0.38 9.00
CA GLU A 192 11.21 -1.80 8.87
C GLU A 192 10.60 -2.07 7.49
N TYR A 193 11.41 -1.97 6.43
CA TYR A 193 10.98 -2.28 5.07
C TYR A 193 10.54 -3.74 4.96
N GLU A 194 11.18 -4.65 5.68
CA GLU A 194 10.82 -6.07 5.77
C GLU A 194 9.37 -6.27 6.18
N TRP A 195 8.97 -5.65 7.29
CA TRP A 195 7.59 -5.67 7.76
C TRP A 195 6.63 -5.03 6.74
N PHE A 196 7.02 -3.94 6.08
CA PHE A 196 6.12 -3.25 5.16
C PHE A 196 5.73 -4.11 3.95
N PHE A 197 6.66 -4.89 3.39
CA PHE A 197 6.34 -5.81 2.28
C PHE A 197 5.35 -6.89 2.72
N CYS A 198 5.36 -7.23 4.01
CA CYS A 198 4.61 -8.33 4.56
C CYS A 198 3.32 -7.91 5.30
N ARG A 199 3.08 -6.63 5.60
CA ARG A 199 1.95 -6.24 6.48
C ARG A 199 0.60 -6.31 5.75
N LYS A 200 -0.44 -6.94 6.32
CA LYS A 200 -1.81 -6.82 5.79
C LYS A 200 -2.47 -5.52 6.31
N PHE A 201 -3.14 -4.76 5.42
CA PHE A 201 -3.81 -3.49 5.76
C PHE A 201 -5.29 -3.64 6.12
N PHE A 202 -5.80 -4.86 6.06
CA PHE A 202 -7.20 -5.17 6.26
C PHE A 202 -7.39 -6.07 7.47
N GLU A 203 -8.42 -5.78 8.25
CA GLU A 203 -8.90 -6.69 9.28
C GLU A 203 -9.63 -7.85 8.62
N LYS A 204 -9.64 -9.01 9.29
CA LYS A 204 -10.36 -10.22 8.90
C LYS A 204 -11.83 -9.84 8.55
N PRO A 205 -12.28 -9.92 7.27
CA PRO A 205 -13.65 -9.61 6.95
C PRO A 205 -14.62 -10.55 7.70
N PRO A 206 -15.88 -10.11 7.88
CA PRO A 206 -16.80 -10.76 8.83
C PRO A 206 -17.10 -12.23 8.56
N VAL A 207 -16.91 -12.74 7.34
CA VAL A 207 -17.13 -14.16 6.99
C VAL A 207 -16.25 -14.56 5.79
N ALA A 208 -15.02 -15.02 6.04
CA ALA A 208 -14.29 -15.81 5.05
C ALA A 208 -15.05 -17.13 4.82
N LYS A 209 -15.26 -17.51 3.56
CA LYS A 209 -15.95 -18.77 3.24
C LYS A 209 -14.95 -19.90 3.24
N ALA A 210 -15.34 -21.07 3.72
CA ALA A 210 -14.54 -22.27 3.49
C ALA A 210 -14.43 -22.51 1.98
N ALA A 211 -13.24 -22.87 1.49
CA ALA A 211 -13.06 -23.31 0.11
C ALA A 211 -14.07 -24.42 -0.21
N GLY A 212 -14.83 -24.25 -1.30
CA GLY A 212 -15.62 -25.36 -1.83
C GLY A 212 -14.69 -26.50 -2.25
N ALA A 213 -15.22 -27.73 -2.38
CA ALA A 213 -14.45 -28.84 -2.91
C ALA A 213 -14.06 -28.55 -4.38
N ALA A 214 -12.90 -27.93 -4.58
CA ALA A 214 -12.35 -27.69 -5.90
C ALA A 214 -11.99 -29.03 -6.57
N GLU A 215 -12.02 -29.06 -7.89
CA GLU A 215 -11.56 -30.22 -8.66
C GLU A 215 -10.07 -30.48 -8.36
N VAL A 216 -9.78 -31.59 -7.68
CA VAL A 216 -8.41 -31.99 -7.33
C VAL A 216 -7.84 -32.81 -8.48
N LEU A 217 -7.01 -32.18 -9.31
CA LEU A 217 -6.25 -32.89 -10.33
C LEU A 217 -5.15 -33.77 -9.69
N PRO A 218 -4.76 -34.89 -10.34
CA PRO A 218 -3.56 -35.61 -9.95
C PRO A 218 -2.34 -34.68 -9.95
N SER A 219 -1.48 -34.85 -8.93
CA SER A 219 -0.23 -34.10 -8.86
C SER A 219 0.70 -34.53 -9.99
N ILE A 220 1.31 -33.58 -10.70
CA ILE A 220 2.36 -33.88 -11.69
C ILE A 220 3.61 -34.39 -10.96
N SER A 221 4.36 -35.29 -11.59
CA SER A 221 5.60 -35.86 -11.04
C SER A 221 6.86 -35.50 -11.83
N ALA A 222 6.70 -34.78 -12.95
CA ALA A 222 7.75 -34.35 -13.85
C ALA A 222 7.34 -33.04 -14.53
N PRO A 223 8.28 -32.30 -15.16
CA PRO A 223 7.95 -31.08 -15.89
C PRO A 223 6.82 -31.30 -16.89
N ALA A 224 5.79 -30.46 -16.84
CA ALA A 224 4.58 -30.59 -17.66
C ALA A 224 4.28 -29.28 -18.40
N LYS A 225 3.93 -29.39 -19.67
CA LYS A 225 3.64 -28.24 -20.53
C LYS A 225 2.33 -27.57 -20.09
N VAL A 226 2.33 -26.24 -20.04
CA VAL A 226 1.16 -25.43 -19.75
C VAL A 226 0.46 -25.10 -21.08
N GLU A 227 -0.77 -25.56 -21.23
CA GLU A 227 -1.52 -25.48 -22.50
C GLU A 227 -2.31 -24.17 -22.69
N ALA A 228 -2.24 -23.23 -21.73
CA ALA A 228 -2.86 -21.91 -21.80
C ALA A 228 -1.85 -20.81 -21.46
N SER A 229 -1.99 -19.64 -22.09
CA SER A 229 -1.13 -18.49 -21.78
C SER A 229 -1.67 -17.61 -20.66
N LYS A 230 -2.99 -17.52 -20.49
CA LYS A 230 -3.62 -16.79 -19.38
C LYS A 230 -4.05 -17.75 -18.28
N LEU A 231 -3.50 -17.53 -17.09
CA LEU A 231 -3.65 -18.42 -15.95
C LEU A 231 -4.29 -17.71 -14.76
N ILE A 232 -5.07 -18.48 -14.01
CA ILE A 232 -5.30 -18.25 -12.58
C ILE A 232 -4.49 -19.31 -11.84
N VAL A 233 -3.61 -18.86 -10.96
CA VAL A 233 -2.83 -19.73 -10.08
C VAL A 233 -3.51 -19.74 -8.72
N GLU A 234 -3.83 -20.94 -8.25
CA GLU A 234 -4.44 -21.20 -6.95
C GLU A 234 -3.41 -21.89 -6.05
N THR A 235 -3.07 -21.27 -4.93
CA THR A 235 -2.32 -21.94 -3.87
C THR A 235 -3.28 -22.30 -2.76
N SER A 236 -3.50 -23.59 -2.54
CA SER A 236 -4.45 -24.10 -1.55
C SER A 236 -3.76 -24.94 -0.49
N TRP A 237 -4.28 -24.93 0.73
CA TRP A 237 -3.82 -25.77 1.82
C TRP A 237 -4.95 -26.14 2.77
N SER A 238 -4.69 -27.17 3.57
CA SER A 238 -5.50 -27.53 4.72
C SER A 238 -4.72 -27.30 5.99
N ASP A 239 -5.43 -26.88 7.03
CA ASP A 239 -4.86 -26.71 8.36
C ASP A 239 -5.37 -27.81 9.27
N THR A 240 -4.45 -28.51 9.93
CA THR A 240 -4.80 -29.61 10.84
C THR A 240 -4.96 -29.16 12.29
N ASP A 241 -4.50 -27.97 12.70
CA ASP A 241 -4.47 -27.61 14.13
C ASP A 241 -4.63 -26.13 14.52
N ALA A 242 -4.49 -25.13 13.65
CA ALA A 242 -4.90 -23.73 13.92
C ALA A 242 -4.55 -22.82 12.74
N HIS A 243 -5.55 -22.14 12.16
CA HIS A 243 -5.47 -21.23 10.99
C HIS A 243 -4.09 -20.59 10.74
N ALA A 244 -3.22 -21.29 10.01
CA ALA A 244 -2.03 -20.78 9.38
C ALA A 244 -2.50 -19.97 8.17
N ASP A 245 -2.27 -18.66 8.26
CA ASP A 245 -2.41 -17.71 7.17
C ASP A 245 -1.18 -17.91 6.27
N VAL A 246 -1.38 -18.45 5.07
CA VAL A 246 -0.29 -18.71 4.12
C VAL A 246 -0.43 -17.72 2.98
N ASP A 247 0.54 -16.83 2.88
CA ASP A 247 0.66 -15.88 1.78
C ASP A 247 1.35 -16.56 0.59
N ALA A 248 0.75 -16.47 -0.60
CA ALA A 248 1.26 -17.00 -1.84
C ALA A 248 1.43 -15.92 -2.91
N TYR A 249 2.62 -15.90 -3.51
CA TYR A 249 2.98 -14.86 -4.47
C TYR A 249 3.97 -15.37 -5.52
N PRO A 250 3.85 -14.91 -6.77
CA PRO A 250 4.85 -15.16 -7.80
C PRO A 250 6.04 -14.18 -7.69
N LEU A 251 7.25 -14.69 -7.89
CA LEU A 251 8.46 -13.91 -8.17
C LEU A 251 8.80 -14.04 -9.65
N LEU A 252 8.98 -12.93 -10.34
CA LEU A 252 9.21 -12.85 -11.78
C LEU A 252 10.72 -12.74 -12.06
N LEU A 253 11.30 -13.73 -12.71
CA LEU A 253 12.75 -13.92 -12.77
C LEU A 253 13.28 -13.74 -14.19
N LYS A 254 14.47 -13.12 -14.30
CA LYS A 254 15.22 -13.00 -15.57
C LYS A 254 15.92 -14.30 -15.95
N GLU A 255 16.65 -14.26 -17.07
CA GLU A 255 17.36 -15.41 -17.66
C GLU A 255 18.34 -16.10 -16.67
N ASP A 256 18.92 -15.35 -15.75
CA ASP A 256 19.83 -15.87 -14.72
C ASP A 256 19.11 -16.42 -13.47
N GLY A 257 17.78 -16.46 -13.47
CA GLY A 257 16.97 -16.87 -12.34
C GLY A 257 16.96 -15.86 -11.19
N ARG A 258 17.36 -14.61 -11.44
CA ARG A 258 17.40 -13.55 -10.43
C ARG A 258 16.23 -12.58 -10.56
N LEU A 259 15.94 -11.93 -9.44
CA LEU A 259 15.11 -10.73 -9.40
C LEU A 259 15.95 -9.53 -9.85
N GLU A 260 15.44 -8.75 -10.80
CA GLU A 260 16.06 -7.48 -11.20
C GLU A 260 15.58 -6.35 -10.27
N ARG A 261 14.29 -6.35 -9.92
CA ARG A 261 13.64 -5.32 -9.10
C ARG A 261 12.81 -5.96 -7.99
N ARG A 262 12.73 -5.29 -6.83
CA ARG A 262 11.85 -5.70 -5.71
C ARG A 262 10.35 -5.74 -6.04
N TYR A 263 9.96 -5.17 -7.17
CA TYR A 263 8.59 -5.16 -7.67
C TYR A 263 8.34 -6.18 -8.79
N ASP A 264 9.34 -7.00 -9.14
CA ASP A 264 9.16 -8.14 -10.04
C ASP A 264 8.47 -9.29 -9.29
N MET A 265 7.30 -8.98 -8.74
CA MET A 265 6.45 -9.89 -7.98
C MET A 265 5.01 -9.41 -7.95
N VAL A 266 4.11 -10.25 -7.43
CA VAL A 266 2.73 -9.87 -7.14
C VAL A 266 2.33 -10.31 -5.74
N PHE A 267 1.69 -9.44 -4.96
CA PHE A 267 1.33 -9.73 -3.57
C PHE A 267 0.14 -8.87 -3.13
N TYR A 268 -0.49 -9.24 -2.01
CA TYR A 268 -1.73 -8.64 -1.49
C TYR A 268 -1.68 -7.12 -1.25
N ASN A 269 -0.50 -6.54 -1.04
CA ASN A 269 -0.35 -5.09 -0.84
C ASN A 269 -0.12 -4.27 -2.12
N GLN A 270 0.04 -4.92 -3.27
CA GLN A 270 0.33 -4.24 -4.52
C GLN A 270 -0.89 -3.43 -4.98
N PRO A 271 -0.77 -2.10 -5.18
CA PRO A 271 -1.88 -1.30 -5.70
C PRO A 271 -2.34 -1.83 -7.06
N GLU A 272 -3.65 -1.88 -7.29
CA GLU A 272 -4.26 -2.38 -8.54
C GLU A 272 -3.74 -1.74 -9.82
N THR A 273 -3.08 -0.61 -9.72
CA THR A 273 -2.56 0.22 -10.81
C THR A 273 -1.05 0.09 -10.99
N PHE A 274 -0.36 -0.50 -10.02
CA PHE A 274 1.05 -0.80 -10.06
C PHE A 274 1.16 -2.25 -10.53
N ARG A 275 0.67 -2.52 -11.75
CA ARG A 275 0.67 -3.87 -12.30
C ARG A 275 2.00 -4.07 -13.01
N THR A 276 2.77 -5.06 -12.58
CA THR A 276 3.67 -5.71 -13.54
C THR A 276 2.77 -6.23 -14.65
N GLU A 277 2.98 -5.74 -15.87
CA GLU A 277 2.12 -6.11 -16.99
C GLU A 277 2.12 -7.64 -17.10
N GLY A 278 0.91 -8.22 -17.14
CA GLY A 278 0.73 -9.67 -17.17
C GLY A 278 0.71 -10.38 -15.82
N ALA A 279 0.70 -9.70 -14.66
CA ALA A 279 0.46 -10.37 -13.38
C ALA A 279 -0.44 -9.54 -12.44
N LYS A 280 -1.33 -10.19 -11.68
CA LYS A 280 -2.27 -9.51 -10.76
C LYS A 280 -2.70 -10.39 -9.58
N PHE A 281 -2.72 -9.84 -8.38
CA PHE A 281 -3.30 -10.50 -7.20
C PHE A 281 -4.83 -10.48 -7.29
N LEU A 282 -5.49 -11.58 -6.92
CA LEU A 282 -6.94 -11.76 -7.08
C LEU A 282 -7.68 -11.99 -5.76
N GLU A 283 -7.19 -12.91 -4.91
CA GLU A 283 -7.87 -13.32 -3.68
C GLU A 283 -6.85 -13.65 -2.58
N ASP A 284 -7.13 -13.18 -1.37
CA ASP A 284 -6.39 -13.46 -0.12
C ASP A 284 -7.24 -14.38 0.77
N ASP A 285 -6.62 -15.29 1.52
CA ASP A 285 -7.32 -16.36 2.21
C ASP A 285 -8.18 -15.87 3.39
N ILE A 286 -7.63 -14.96 4.20
CA ILE A 286 -8.31 -14.38 5.34
C ILE A 286 -9.37 -13.37 4.88
N ALA A 287 -9.17 -12.75 3.71
CA ALA A 287 -10.11 -11.82 3.12
C ALA A 287 -11.28 -12.48 2.38
N ASN A 288 -11.06 -13.66 1.78
CA ASN A 288 -12.01 -14.27 0.84
C ASN A 288 -12.32 -15.73 1.18
N THR A 289 -11.36 -16.62 0.95
CA THR A 289 -11.55 -18.07 1.00
C THR A 289 -10.49 -18.72 1.88
N LEU A 290 -10.88 -19.25 3.03
CA LEU A 290 -9.91 -19.85 3.96
C LEU A 290 -9.13 -20.98 3.31
N GLY A 291 -7.80 -20.94 3.44
CA GLY A 291 -6.91 -21.96 2.89
C GLY A 291 -6.66 -21.83 1.39
N LEU A 292 -6.89 -20.65 0.80
CA LEU A 292 -6.75 -20.44 -0.63
C LEU A 292 -6.31 -19.00 -0.96
N GLU A 293 -5.24 -18.89 -1.73
CA GLU A 293 -4.83 -17.65 -2.37
C GLU A 293 -4.88 -17.75 -3.90
N LYS A 294 -5.16 -16.62 -4.56
CA LYS A 294 -5.20 -16.55 -6.03
C LYS A 294 -4.49 -15.33 -6.60
N TYR A 295 -3.80 -15.56 -7.70
CA TYR A 295 -3.27 -14.52 -8.58
C TYR A 295 -3.37 -14.95 -10.05
N SER A 296 -3.47 -14.00 -10.97
CA SER A 296 -3.45 -14.26 -12.41
C SER A 296 -2.08 -13.98 -13.02
N LEU A 297 -1.71 -14.77 -14.02
CA LEU A 297 -0.52 -14.60 -14.85
C LEU A 297 -0.93 -14.63 -16.34
N ASP A 298 -0.40 -13.71 -17.14
CA ASP A 298 -0.44 -13.71 -18.59
C ASP A 298 0.97 -14.00 -19.09
N LEU A 299 1.21 -15.28 -19.43
CA LEU A 299 2.52 -15.81 -19.77
C LEU A 299 3.05 -15.28 -21.11
N ASP A 300 2.18 -14.79 -22.00
CA ASP A 300 2.59 -14.17 -23.26
C ASP A 300 3.23 -12.80 -22.95
N VAL A 301 2.56 -12.01 -22.12
CA VAL A 301 3.06 -10.68 -21.69
C VAL A 301 4.30 -10.81 -20.82
N LEU A 302 4.27 -11.70 -19.81
CA LEU A 302 5.40 -11.93 -18.92
C LEU A 302 6.62 -12.46 -19.68
N GLY A 303 6.40 -13.33 -20.66
CA GLY A 303 7.45 -13.92 -21.49
C GLY A 303 8.22 -12.93 -22.35
N GLU A 304 7.76 -11.69 -22.52
CA GLU A 304 8.54 -10.64 -23.19
C GLU A 304 9.74 -10.17 -22.34
N GLN A 305 9.63 -10.29 -21.01
CA GLN A 305 10.59 -9.71 -20.07
C GLN A 305 11.19 -10.71 -19.10
N TYR A 306 10.53 -11.83 -18.83
CA TYR A 306 10.91 -12.81 -17.82
C TYR A 306 11.00 -14.20 -18.43
N GLU A 307 11.92 -15.01 -17.90
CA GLU A 307 12.20 -16.36 -18.39
C GLU A 307 11.67 -17.43 -17.43
N SER A 308 11.39 -17.07 -16.18
CA SER A 308 10.72 -17.96 -15.23
C SER A 308 9.92 -17.22 -14.18
N VAL A 309 9.01 -17.93 -13.52
CA VAL A 309 8.19 -17.44 -12.40
C VAL A 309 8.28 -18.46 -11.26
N ALA A 310 8.84 -18.04 -10.12
CA ALA A 310 8.86 -18.87 -8.92
C ALA A 310 7.56 -18.67 -8.14
N LEU A 311 6.85 -19.75 -7.83
CA LEU A 311 5.59 -19.72 -7.10
C LEU A 311 5.88 -19.94 -5.62
N VAL A 312 5.83 -18.89 -4.82
CA VAL A 312 6.24 -18.89 -3.41
C VAL A 312 5.01 -18.94 -2.51
N ALA A 313 5.13 -19.66 -1.40
CA ALA A 313 4.16 -19.69 -0.31
C ALA A 313 4.91 -19.54 1.04
N GLY A 314 4.37 -18.75 1.97
CA GLY A 314 4.97 -18.52 3.29
C GLY A 314 3.94 -18.28 4.38
N VAL A 315 4.22 -18.70 5.60
CA VAL A 315 3.32 -18.51 6.74
C VAL A 315 3.42 -17.06 7.22
N TYR A 316 2.34 -16.31 7.14
CA TYR A 316 2.26 -14.93 7.62
C TYR A 316 2.48 -14.87 9.14
N ASP A 317 3.29 -13.89 9.58
CA ASP A 317 3.62 -13.64 10.99
C ASP A 317 4.16 -14.88 11.73
N ALA A 318 4.87 -15.76 11.01
CA ALA A 318 5.34 -17.06 11.48
C ALA A 318 6.09 -16.99 12.82
N ASP A 319 6.95 -15.97 12.98
CA ASP A 319 7.77 -15.79 14.18
C ASP A 319 6.92 -15.49 15.43
N ARG A 320 5.92 -14.60 15.30
CA ARG A 320 5.02 -14.27 16.42
C ARG A 320 4.01 -15.36 16.68
N ALA A 321 3.54 -16.02 15.62
CA ALA A 321 2.64 -17.16 15.72
C ALA A 321 3.33 -18.42 16.27
N GLY A 322 4.67 -18.48 16.21
CA GLY A 322 5.45 -19.68 16.53
C GLY A 322 5.14 -20.84 15.59
N LYS A 323 4.86 -20.54 14.31
CA LYS A 323 4.42 -21.51 13.29
C LYS A 323 5.41 -21.57 12.14
N ASP A 324 5.34 -22.65 11.38
CA ASP A 324 6.08 -22.84 10.13
C ASP A 324 5.27 -23.74 9.18
N LEU A 325 5.77 -23.98 7.97
CA LEU A 325 5.07 -24.78 6.95
C LEU A 325 4.94 -26.26 7.31
N SER A 326 5.64 -26.78 8.33
CA SER A 326 5.44 -28.16 8.78
C SER A 326 4.08 -28.39 9.45
N ALA A 327 3.41 -27.31 9.87
CA ALA A 327 2.03 -27.34 10.36
C ALA A 327 0.97 -27.26 9.25
N VAL A 328 1.38 -27.05 7.99
CA VAL A 328 0.48 -26.91 6.83
C VAL A 328 0.39 -28.23 6.08
N SER A 329 -0.82 -28.73 5.85
CA SER A 329 -1.05 -30.01 5.17
C SER A 329 -1.62 -29.82 3.77
N GLY A 330 -1.14 -30.60 2.80
CA GLY A 330 -1.67 -30.59 1.43
C GLY A 330 -1.47 -29.26 0.69
N LEU A 331 -0.35 -28.58 0.95
CA LEU A 331 0.01 -27.36 0.22
C LEU A 331 0.15 -27.69 -1.26
N ARG A 332 -0.66 -27.02 -2.08
CA ARG A 332 -0.86 -27.38 -3.48
C ARG A 332 -1.01 -26.14 -4.34
N VAL A 333 -0.33 -26.17 -5.48
CA VAL A 333 -0.51 -25.21 -6.57
C VAL A 333 -1.37 -25.85 -7.65
N THR A 334 -2.39 -25.13 -8.11
CA THR A 334 -3.20 -25.51 -9.27
C THR A 334 -3.21 -24.38 -10.29
N LEU A 335 -2.85 -24.69 -11.53
CA LEU A 335 -2.97 -23.78 -12.66
C LEU A 335 -4.32 -23.99 -13.33
N ARG A 336 -5.09 -22.92 -13.45
CA ARG A 336 -6.35 -22.90 -14.21
C ARG A 336 -6.22 -21.99 -15.41
N ASP A 337 -6.87 -22.37 -16.50
CA ASP A 337 -7.09 -21.47 -17.63
C ASP A 337 -7.97 -20.29 -17.16
N ALA A 338 -7.51 -19.06 -17.38
CA ALA A 338 -8.20 -17.87 -16.87
C ALA A 338 -9.51 -17.56 -17.61
N ASP A 339 -9.65 -18.00 -18.87
CA ASP A 339 -10.82 -17.72 -19.69
C ASP A 339 -11.94 -18.76 -19.44
N THR A 340 -11.57 -20.01 -19.19
CA THR A 340 -12.52 -21.13 -19.01
C THR A 340 -12.69 -21.58 -17.56
N GLY A 341 -11.73 -21.30 -16.68
CA GLY A 341 -11.68 -21.80 -15.29
C GLY A 341 -11.26 -23.26 -15.16
N THR A 342 -10.96 -23.93 -16.27
CA THR A 342 -10.58 -25.35 -16.31
C THR A 342 -9.24 -25.56 -15.61
N ALA A 343 -9.16 -26.56 -14.73
CA ALA A 343 -7.88 -26.95 -14.15
C ALA A 343 -6.98 -27.59 -15.22
N LEU A 344 -5.74 -27.11 -15.34
CA LEU A 344 -4.78 -27.55 -16.35
C LEU A 344 -3.75 -28.50 -15.74
N LEU A 345 -3.06 -28.04 -14.69
CA LEU A 345 -2.01 -28.78 -14.00
C LEU A 345 -2.15 -28.54 -12.50
N SER A 346 -1.73 -29.51 -11.70
CA SER A 346 -1.64 -29.36 -10.25
C SER A 346 -0.37 -30.01 -9.72
N TYR A 347 0.20 -29.41 -8.70
CA TYR A 347 1.36 -29.92 -7.97
C TYR A 347 1.11 -29.79 -6.47
N GLU A 348 1.13 -30.91 -5.76
CA GLU A 348 1.14 -30.95 -4.30
C GLU A 348 2.58 -31.12 -3.82
N THR A 349 2.99 -30.28 -2.88
CA THR A 349 4.37 -30.29 -2.37
C THR A 349 4.65 -31.50 -1.49
N GLY A 350 5.91 -31.85 -1.36
CA GLY A 350 6.38 -32.78 -0.34
C GLY A 350 6.17 -32.25 1.09
N VAL A 351 6.47 -33.10 2.07
CA VAL A 351 6.43 -32.73 3.49
C VAL A 351 7.51 -31.70 3.77
N VAL A 352 7.11 -30.53 4.26
CA VAL A 352 8.05 -29.46 4.61
C VAL A 352 8.70 -29.73 5.98
N PRO A 353 10.04 -29.70 6.09
CA PRO A 353 10.71 -29.88 7.38
C PRO A 353 10.36 -28.78 8.40
N PRO A 354 10.38 -29.07 9.72
CA PRO A 354 10.23 -28.05 10.75
C PRO A 354 11.27 -26.92 10.64
N GLY A 355 10.89 -25.71 11.06
CA GLY A 355 11.72 -24.51 11.00
C GLY A 355 11.81 -23.86 9.62
N ARG A 356 10.92 -24.22 8.68
CA ARG A 356 10.84 -23.62 7.35
C ARG A 356 9.57 -22.79 7.22
N GLN A 357 9.71 -21.47 7.24
CA GLN A 357 8.55 -20.57 7.27
C GLN A 357 8.02 -20.22 5.86
N ALA A 358 8.79 -20.48 4.80
CA ALA A 358 8.36 -20.31 3.42
C ALA A 358 9.00 -21.32 2.46
N MET A 359 8.46 -21.44 1.25
CA MET A 359 9.04 -22.23 0.16
C MET A 359 8.64 -21.73 -1.23
N GLN A 360 9.50 -21.95 -2.22
CA GLN A 360 9.09 -22.10 -3.62
C GLN A 360 8.41 -23.48 -3.73
N THR A 361 7.14 -23.47 -4.10
CA THR A 361 6.31 -24.68 -4.27
C THR A 361 6.56 -25.33 -5.63
N ALA A 362 6.61 -24.51 -6.69
CA ALA A 362 6.90 -24.92 -8.05
C ALA A 362 7.47 -23.73 -8.84
N ARG A 363 7.94 -24.00 -10.06
CA ARG A 363 8.46 -22.96 -10.96
C ARG A 363 7.84 -23.08 -12.34
N LEU A 364 7.36 -21.97 -12.90
CA LEU A 364 7.04 -21.87 -14.31
C LEU A 364 8.30 -21.46 -15.07
N VAL A 365 8.66 -22.19 -16.12
CA VAL A 365 9.86 -21.91 -16.92
C VAL A 365 9.48 -21.81 -18.39
N LYS A 366 9.96 -20.75 -19.04
CA LYS A 366 9.81 -20.53 -20.47
C LYS A 366 10.80 -21.41 -21.23
N ALA A 367 10.30 -22.07 -22.27
CA ALA A 367 11.08 -22.85 -23.21
C ALA A 367 10.76 -22.42 -24.65
N ALA A 368 11.50 -22.96 -25.62
CA ALA A 368 11.33 -22.59 -27.03
C ALA A 368 9.93 -22.87 -27.60
N ASP A 369 9.22 -23.86 -27.05
CA ASP A 369 7.92 -24.31 -27.54
C ASP A 369 6.75 -24.00 -26.59
N GLY A 370 6.98 -23.21 -25.53
CA GLY A 370 5.96 -22.80 -24.58
C GLY A 370 6.47 -22.78 -23.13
N TRP A 371 5.54 -22.69 -22.20
CA TRP A 371 5.83 -22.66 -20.76
C TRP A 371 5.61 -24.03 -20.12
N TYR A 372 6.40 -24.34 -19.09
CA TYR A 372 6.32 -25.59 -18.35
C TYR A 372 6.22 -25.32 -16.85
N LEU A 373 5.38 -26.08 -16.16
CA LEU A 373 5.37 -26.16 -14.70
C LEU A 373 6.35 -27.24 -14.24
N LEU A 374 7.30 -26.86 -13.40
CA LEU A 374 8.32 -27.73 -12.85
C LEU A 374 8.06 -27.96 -11.34
N PRO A 375 7.98 -29.23 -10.90
CA PRO A 375 8.05 -29.66 -9.50
C PRO A 375 9.39 -29.33 -8.82
N GLU A 376 9.70 -28.04 -8.66
CA GLU A 376 10.98 -27.57 -8.13
C GLU A 376 10.79 -26.88 -6.78
N GLU A 377 11.00 -27.64 -5.70
CA GLU A 377 10.85 -27.16 -4.34
C GLU A 377 12.13 -26.55 -3.79
N LYS A 378 12.01 -25.39 -3.14
CA LYS A 378 13.10 -24.75 -2.39
C LYS A 378 12.54 -24.16 -1.10
N THR A 379 13.06 -24.57 0.05
CA THR A 379 12.58 -24.08 1.35
C THR A 379 13.42 -22.93 1.87
N PHE A 380 12.79 -22.04 2.64
CA PHE A 380 13.39 -20.85 3.24
C PHE A 380 13.22 -20.91 4.76
N ALA A 381 14.23 -20.41 5.49
CA ALA A 381 14.17 -20.34 6.95
C ALA A 381 13.13 -19.30 7.40
N HIS A 382 13.05 -18.17 6.69
CA HIS A 382 12.20 -17.03 7.03
C HIS A 382 11.11 -16.81 5.99
N TRP A 383 9.96 -16.32 6.45
CA TRP A 383 8.79 -15.98 5.61
C TRP A 383 8.86 -14.58 5.02
N LEU A 384 9.73 -13.72 5.54
CA LEU A 384 9.89 -12.35 5.09
C LEU A 384 10.29 -12.35 3.62
N ILE A 385 9.43 -11.75 2.78
CA ILE A 385 9.64 -11.54 1.34
C ILE A 385 11.10 -11.16 0.99
N PRO A 386 11.72 -10.20 1.67
CA PRO A 386 13.11 -9.84 1.37
C PRO A 386 14.19 -10.86 1.72
N ASP A 387 14.00 -11.70 2.74
CA ASP A 387 14.93 -12.81 2.97
C ASP A 387 14.90 -13.76 1.78
N ILE A 388 13.71 -13.91 1.17
CA ILE A 388 13.51 -14.69 -0.05
C ILE A 388 14.12 -13.96 -1.25
N PHE A 389 14.01 -12.63 -1.36
CA PHE A 389 14.66 -11.84 -2.41
C PHE A 389 16.18 -12.04 -2.49
N ALA A 390 16.84 -12.08 -1.33
CA ALA A 390 18.28 -12.37 -1.27
C ALA A 390 18.61 -13.74 -1.87
N GLN A 391 17.73 -14.74 -1.72
CA GLN A 391 17.89 -16.08 -2.33
C GLN A 391 17.73 -16.09 -3.85
N TYR A 392 17.19 -15.02 -4.43
CA TYR A 392 17.09 -14.75 -5.87
C TYR A 392 17.99 -13.57 -6.29
N GLY A 393 19.00 -13.24 -5.49
CA GLY A 393 20.08 -12.34 -5.89
C GLY A 393 19.78 -10.85 -5.75
N LEU A 394 18.68 -10.46 -5.11
CA LEU A 394 18.39 -9.06 -4.81
C LEU A 394 18.77 -8.75 -3.37
N GLU A 395 20.07 -8.50 -3.14
CA GLU A 395 20.68 -8.31 -1.81
C GLU A 395 20.62 -6.85 -1.31
N HIS A 396 20.29 -5.90 -2.18
CA HIS A 396 20.27 -4.48 -1.84
C HIS A 396 18.87 -3.89 -2.03
N TRP A 397 18.37 -3.28 -0.96
CA TRP A 397 17.03 -2.72 -0.84
C TRP A 397 16.84 -1.35 -1.48
N ARG A 398 17.93 -0.59 -1.61
CA ARG A 398 17.91 0.76 -2.18
C ARG A 398 18.17 0.64 -3.67
N GLU A 399 17.14 1.03 -4.43
CA GLU A 399 17.00 1.12 -5.91
C GLU A 399 18.02 0.39 -6.78
#